data_AF-A0A7U9MVX4-F1
#
_entry.id   AF-A0A7U9MVX4-F1
#
_cell.length_a   1.000
_cell.length_b   1.000
_cell.length_c   1.000
_cell.angle_alpha   90.00
_cell.angle_beta   90.00
_cell.angle_gamma   90.00
#
_symmetry.space_group_name_H-M   'P 1'
#
loop_
_entity.id
_entity.type
_entity.pdbx_description
1 polymer ?
#
loop_
_entity_poly.entity_id
_entity_poly.type
_entity_poly.pdbx_seq_one_letter_code
_entity_poly.pdbx_strand_id
1 'polypeptide(L)'
;MSKIFNVSADCKPELHYMVDIGGRLREIKRMVDRGDYFTINRAHQYGKTTTLKALKRYLIKEYIVISLDLLWDYLDYYHLKKGYMLSFNFNKKKELGARKIVLGDKVLVEAVV
;
A
#
# COMPACT_ATOMS: atom_id res chain seq x y z
N MET A 1 22.05 -14.80 16.45
CA MET A 1 22.39 -14.90 15.00
C MET A 1 22.73 -13.52 14.49
N SER A 2 23.77 -13.40 13.66
CA SER A 2 24.05 -12.18 12.89
C SER A 2 23.02 -12.00 11.77
N LYS A 3 22.68 -10.76 11.43
CA LYS A 3 21.77 -10.45 10.32
C LYS A 3 22.42 -10.81 8.98
N ILE A 4 21.62 -11.06 7.95
CA ILE A 4 22.08 -11.36 6.58
C ILE A 4 21.58 -10.32 5.56
N PHE A 5 22.29 -10.18 4.44
CA PHE A 5 21.77 -9.40 3.31
C PHE A 5 20.77 -10.24 2.52
N ASN A 6 19.59 -9.68 2.28
CA ASN A 6 18.57 -10.33 1.50
C ASN A 6 18.45 -9.69 0.12
N VAL A 7 18.72 -10.49 -0.92
CA VAL A 7 18.63 -10.07 -2.33
C VAL A 7 17.40 -10.69 -3.02
N SER A 8 16.69 -11.59 -2.35
CA SER A 8 15.57 -12.36 -2.91
C SER A 8 14.35 -12.25 -2.00
N ALA A 9 13.14 -12.10 -2.54
CA ALA A 9 11.91 -12.01 -1.74
C ALA A 9 11.87 -10.84 -0.73
N ASP A 10 11.00 -10.90 0.29
CA ASP A 10 10.70 -9.79 1.19
C ASP A 10 11.70 -9.65 2.35
N CYS A 11 12.04 -8.40 2.71
CA CYS A 11 12.98 -8.15 3.80
C CYS A 11 12.30 -8.18 5.18
N LYS A 12 12.88 -8.97 6.10
CA LYS A 12 12.43 -9.16 7.48
C LYS A 12 13.38 -8.46 8.46
N PRO A 13 12.95 -7.43 9.22
CA PRO A 13 13.84 -6.63 10.07
C PRO A 13 14.65 -7.41 11.12
N GLU A 14 14.08 -8.51 11.61
CA GLU A 14 14.66 -9.41 12.60
C GLU A 14 15.73 -10.33 12.02
N LEU A 15 15.71 -10.59 10.71
CA LEU A 15 16.66 -11.47 10.02
C LEU A 15 17.65 -10.71 9.13
N HIS A 16 17.23 -9.59 8.54
CA HIS A 16 17.94 -8.97 7.43
C HIS A 16 18.51 -7.59 7.79
N TYR A 17 19.63 -7.23 7.18
CA TYR A 17 20.10 -5.84 7.18
C TYR A 17 19.09 -4.96 6.44
N MET A 18 18.67 -3.88 7.11
CA MET A 18 17.69 -2.93 6.60
C MET A 18 18.32 -1.55 6.52
N VAL A 19 18.09 -0.86 5.41
CA VAL A 19 18.44 0.55 5.28
C VAL A 19 17.36 1.38 5.99
N ASP A 20 17.77 2.38 6.76
CA ASP A 20 16.83 3.36 7.31
C ASP A 20 16.25 4.22 6.17
N ILE A 21 14.92 4.16 6.04
CA ILE A 21 14.15 4.92 5.04
C ILE A 21 13.28 6.00 5.69
N GLY A 22 13.43 6.27 6.99
CA GLY A 22 12.60 7.21 7.74
C GLY A 22 12.57 8.62 7.14
N GLY A 23 13.70 9.10 6.61
CA GLY A 23 13.76 10.39 5.90
C GLY A 23 12.84 10.43 4.67
N ARG A 24 12.86 9.37 3.86
CA ARG A 24 12.02 9.23 2.68
C ARG A 24 10.54 9.10 3.03
N LEU A 25 10.21 8.38 4.10
CA LEU A 25 8.83 8.26 4.58
C LEU A 25 8.25 9.61 5.01
N ARG A 26 9.04 10.45 5.69
CA ARG A 26 8.64 11.83 6.05
C ARG A 26 8.39 12.69 4.83
N GLU A 27 9.22 12.58 3.80
CA GLU A 27 9.04 13.31 2.55
C GLU A 27 7.75 12.89 1.85
N ILE A 28 7.52 11.59 1.69
CA ILE A 28 6.29 11.05 1.10
C ILE A 28 5.07 11.47 1.93
N LYS A 29 5.16 11.45 3.26
CA LYS A 29 4.07 11.94 4.11
C LYS A 29 3.74 13.40 3.81
N ARG A 30 4.72 14.29 3.68
CA ARG A 30 4.44 15.70 3.31
C ARG A 30 3.70 15.82 1.99
N MET A 31 4.01 14.95 1.01
CA MET A 31 3.26 14.89 -0.25
C MET A 31 1.81 14.44 -0.01
N VAL A 32 1.61 13.39 0.78
CA VAL A 32 0.28 12.90 1.17
C VAL A 32 -0.52 13.98 1.93
N ASP A 33 0.11 14.69 2.87
CA ASP A 33 -0.50 15.76 3.66
C ASP A 33 -1.02 16.90 2.77
N ARG A 34 -0.34 17.17 1.65
CA ARG A 34 -0.76 18.16 0.65
C ARG A 34 -1.78 17.63 -0.36
N GLY A 35 -2.02 16.31 -0.38
CA GLY A 35 -2.86 15.66 -1.38
C GLY A 35 -2.18 15.44 -2.73
N ASP A 36 -0.84 15.47 -2.77
CA ASP A 36 -0.06 15.27 -3.99
C ASP A 36 -0.08 13.79 -4.41
N TYR A 37 -0.12 13.55 -5.72
CA TYR A 37 0.16 12.24 -6.29
C TYR A 37 1.67 12.03 -6.43
N PHE A 38 2.16 10.82 -6.16
CA PHE A 38 3.57 10.47 -6.34
C PHE A 38 3.72 9.07 -6.94
N THR A 39 4.84 8.85 -7.63
CA THR A 39 5.20 7.55 -8.22
C THR A 39 6.51 7.05 -7.62
N ILE A 40 6.65 5.73 -7.46
CA ILE A 40 7.89 5.09 -7.03
C ILE A 40 8.47 4.30 -8.20
N ASN A 41 9.25 4.97 -9.04
CA ASN A 41 9.89 4.37 -10.21
C ASN A 41 11.34 3.95 -9.90
N ARG A 42 11.59 2.63 -9.86
CA ARG A 42 12.94 2.03 -9.76
C ARG A 42 12.95 0.67 -10.47
N ALA A 43 14.13 0.22 -10.90
CA ALA A 43 14.32 -1.12 -11.45
C ALA A 43 13.99 -2.25 -10.42
N HIS A 44 14.01 -3.52 -10.84
CA HIS A 44 13.72 -4.66 -9.98
C HIS A 44 14.64 -4.72 -8.75
N GLN A 45 14.13 -5.21 -7.61
CA GLN A 45 14.88 -5.41 -6.35
C GLN A 45 15.39 -4.14 -5.62
N TYR A 46 15.01 -2.93 -6.03
CA TYR A 46 15.34 -1.68 -5.33
C TYR A 46 14.50 -1.39 -4.07
N GLY A 47 13.88 -2.40 -3.46
CA GLY A 47 13.13 -2.23 -2.20
C GLY A 47 11.80 -1.46 -2.33
N LYS A 48 11.18 -1.42 -3.51
CA LYS A 48 9.88 -0.76 -3.73
C LYS A 48 8.78 -1.33 -2.82
N THR A 49 8.63 -2.66 -2.80
CA THR A 49 7.66 -3.37 -1.95
C THR A 49 7.92 -3.12 -0.46
N THR A 50 9.20 -3.15 -0.06
CA THR A 50 9.62 -2.84 1.32
C THR A 50 9.25 -1.40 1.70
N THR A 51 9.46 -0.45 0.78
CA THR A 51 9.09 0.96 0.96
C THR A 51 7.58 1.12 1.10
N LEU A 52 6.77 0.47 0.26
CA LEU A 52 5.31 0.52 0.36
C LEU A 52 4.80 -0.09 1.67
N LYS A 53 5.33 -1.25 2.09
CA LYS A 53 4.97 -1.88 3.37
C LYS A 53 5.36 -0.99 4.56
N ALA A 54 6.53 -0.35 4.51
CA ALA A 54 6.98 0.58 5.54
C ALA A 54 6.13 1.85 5.57
N LEU A 55 5.80 2.41 4.41
CA LEU A 55 4.94 3.59 4.28
C LEU A 55 3.53 3.31 4.81
N LYS A 56 2.96 2.14 4.50
CA LYS A 56 1.69 1.69 5.09
C LYS A 56 1.75 1.72 6.62
N ARG A 57 2.77 1.07 7.21
CA ARG A 57 2.95 1.06 8.68
C ARG A 57 3.19 2.44 9.28
N TYR A 58 3.84 3.32 8.53
CA TYR A 58 4.13 4.68 8.96
C TYR A 58 2.86 5.54 8.95
N LEU A 59 2.07 5.48 7.88
CA LEU A 59 0.88 6.30 7.70
C LEU A 59 -0.35 5.78 8.45
N ILE A 60 -0.46 4.48 8.75
CA ILE A 60 -1.66 3.90 9.40
C ILE A 60 -1.98 4.52 10.77
N LYS A 61 -1.01 5.17 11.41
CA LYS A 61 -1.21 5.89 12.68
C LYS A 61 -2.03 7.17 12.52
N GLU A 62 -2.03 7.76 11.33
CA GLU A 62 -2.62 9.07 11.03
C GLU A 62 -3.65 9.02 9.88
N TYR A 63 -3.58 8.01 9.02
CA TYR A 63 -4.38 7.84 7.81
C TYR A 63 -5.03 6.46 7.74
N ILE A 64 -6.17 6.40 7.08
CA ILE A 64 -6.71 5.14 6.59
C ILE A 64 -5.95 4.77 5.32
N VAL A 65 -5.10 3.76 5.42
CA VAL A 65 -4.26 3.29 4.31
C VAL A 65 -4.90 2.07 3.67
N ILE A 66 -5.32 2.22 2.41
CA ILE A 66 -5.95 1.17 1.61
C ILE A 66 -4.94 0.64 0.59
N SER A 67 -4.78 -0.68 0.51
CA SER A 67 -3.91 -1.35 -0.46
C SER A 67 -4.76 -2.32 -1.27
N LEU A 68 -4.94 -2.02 -2.55
CA LEU A 68 -5.77 -2.82 -3.46
C LEU A 68 -5.18 -4.22 -3.67
N ASP A 69 -3.85 -4.34 -3.76
CA ASP A 69 -3.15 -5.62 -3.98
C ASP A 69 -3.51 -6.70 -2.95
N LEU A 70 -3.65 -6.33 -1.68
CA LEU A 70 -3.96 -7.29 -0.60
C LEU A 70 -5.37 -7.88 -0.71
N LEU A 71 -6.32 -7.09 -1.23
CA LEU A 71 -7.69 -7.53 -1.44
C LEU A 71 -7.78 -8.48 -2.64
N TRP A 72 -6.94 -8.27 -3.65
CA TRP A 72 -6.86 -9.16 -4.81
C TRP A 72 -6.29 -10.52 -4.45
N ASP A 73 -5.18 -10.56 -3.70
CA ASP A 73 -4.60 -11.82 -3.21
C ASP A 73 -5.61 -12.64 -2.38
N TYR A 74 -6.45 -11.98 -1.57
CA TYR A 74 -7.53 -12.62 -0.82
C TYR A 74 -8.62 -13.19 -1.72
N LEU A 75 -9.06 -12.41 -2.72
CA LEU A 75 -10.07 -12.86 -3.69
C LEU A 75 -9.56 -14.06 -4.49
N ASP A 76 -8.27 -14.08 -4.84
CA ASP A 76 -7.63 -15.22 -5.49
C ASP A 76 -7.58 -16.46 -4.59
N TYR A 77 -7.16 -16.30 -3.34
CA TYR A 77 -7.02 -17.43 -2.40
C TYR A 77 -8.35 -18.15 -2.15
N TYR A 78 -9.45 -17.41 -2.08
CA TYR A 78 -10.80 -17.98 -1.86
C TYR A 78 -11.60 -18.19 -3.15
N HIS A 79 -10.99 -18.01 -4.33
CA HIS A 79 -11.66 -18.11 -5.64
C HIS A 79 -12.91 -17.22 -5.78
N LEU A 80 -12.87 -16.04 -5.18
CA LEU A 80 -13.95 -15.07 -5.17
C LEU A 80 -13.80 -14.10 -6.34
N LYS A 81 -14.88 -13.88 -7.10
CA LYS A 81 -14.90 -12.94 -8.23
C LYS A 81 -15.28 -11.51 -7.84
N LYS A 82 -15.78 -11.30 -6.62
CA LYS A 82 -16.29 -10.00 -6.19
C LYS A 82 -15.82 -9.65 -4.78
N GLY A 83 -15.24 -8.46 -4.65
CA GLY A 83 -14.88 -7.85 -3.37
C GLY A 83 -15.70 -6.59 -3.10
N TYR A 84 -15.86 -6.25 -1.82
CA TYR A 84 -16.41 -4.99 -1.37
C TYR A 84 -15.38 -4.28 -0.50
N MET A 85 -15.22 -2.98 -0.72
CA MET A 85 -14.30 -2.15 0.03
C MET A 85 -15.05 -0.90 0.49
N LEU A 86 -15.06 -0.66 1.80
CA LEU A 86 -15.57 0.58 2.37
C LEU A 86 -14.38 1.48 2.67
N SER A 87 -14.31 2.61 1.96
CA SER A 87 -13.22 3.56 2.04
C SER A 87 -13.70 4.80 2.78
N PHE A 88 -13.22 4.98 4.01
CA PHE A 88 -13.44 6.21 4.75
C PHE A 88 -12.39 7.23 4.33
N ASN A 89 -12.83 8.27 3.63
CA ASN A 89 -11.96 9.34 3.17
C ASN A 89 -12.35 10.60 3.96
N PHE A 90 -11.43 11.22 4.70
CA PHE A 90 -11.74 12.42 5.49
C PHE A 90 -11.40 13.73 4.78
N ASN A 91 -11.01 13.66 3.50
CA ASN A 91 -10.74 14.84 2.70
C ASN A 91 -12.05 15.59 2.41
N LYS A 92 -12.07 16.89 2.69
CA LYS A 92 -13.23 17.75 2.44
C LYS A 92 -13.64 17.82 0.97
N LYS A 93 -12.74 17.49 0.04
CA LYS A 93 -12.98 17.48 -1.42
C LYS A 93 -13.21 16.08 -2.01
N LYS A 94 -13.43 15.06 -1.18
CA LYS A 94 -13.62 13.69 -1.66
C LYS A 94 -14.90 13.56 -2.50
N GLU A 95 -14.85 12.69 -3.49
CA GLU A 95 -16.06 12.20 -4.16
C GLU A 95 -16.65 11.07 -3.33
N LEU A 96 -17.84 11.33 -2.78
CA LEU A 96 -18.64 10.36 -2.03
C LEU A 96 -19.37 9.44 -3.02
N GLY A 97 -19.54 8.17 -2.62
CA GLY A 97 -20.40 7.24 -3.35
C GLY A 97 -19.74 5.90 -3.67
N ALA A 98 -20.51 5.02 -4.31
CA ALA A 98 -20.06 3.69 -4.68
C ALA A 98 -19.60 3.65 -6.15
N ARG A 99 -18.39 3.14 -6.40
CA ARG A 99 -17.86 2.89 -7.74
C ARG A 99 -17.42 1.45 -7.89
N LYS A 100 -17.56 0.94 -9.12
CA LYS A 100 -17.10 -0.39 -9.49
C LYS A 100 -15.75 -0.27 -10.18
N ILE A 101 -14.79 -1.05 -9.71
CA ILE A 101 -13.47 -1.19 -10.30
C ILE A 101 -13.42 -2.61 -10.88
N VAL A 102 -13.28 -2.72 -12.20
CA VAL A 102 -13.23 -4.00 -12.91
C VAL A 102 -11.79 -4.26 -13.35
N LEU A 103 -11.26 -5.43 -13.01
CA LEU A 103 -9.91 -5.85 -13.33
C LEU A 103 -9.94 -7.34 -13.71
N GLY A 104 -9.80 -7.62 -15.01
CA GLY A 104 -9.95 -8.97 -15.55
C GLY A 104 -11.38 -9.49 -15.37
N ASP A 105 -11.51 -10.67 -14.78
CA ASP A 105 -12.81 -11.30 -14.47
C ASP A 105 -13.35 -10.95 -13.07
N LYS A 106 -12.63 -10.10 -12.32
CA LYS A 106 -13.00 -9.71 -10.95
C LYS A 106 -13.56 -8.29 -10.88
N VAL A 107 -14.44 -8.09 -9.91
CA VAL A 107 -15.09 -6.80 -9.66
C VAL A 107 -14.91 -6.40 -8.19
N LEU A 108 -14.38 -5.20 -7.98
CA LEU A 108 -14.32 -4.57 -6.67
C LEU A 108 -15.33 -3.42 -6.61
N VAL A 109 -16.23 -3.45 -5.62
CA VAL A 109 -17.12 -2.32 -5.35
C VAL A 109 -16.53 -1.52 -4.20
N GLU A 110 -16.05 -0.32 -4.50
CA GLU A 110 -15.59 0.62 -3.49
C GLU A 110 -16.73 1.59 -3.15
N ALA A 111 -17.08 1.69 -1.88
CA ALA A 111 -17.94 2.75 -1.36
C ALA A 111 -17.09 3.75 -0.59
N VAL A 112 -17.03 4.99 -1.06
CA VAL A 112 -16.33 6.08 -0.38
C VAL A 112 -17.31 6.86 0.49
N VAL A 113 -17.00 6.95 1.77
CA VAL A 113 -17.78 7.67 2.80
C VAL A 113 -16.95 8.72 3.53
#